data_AF-A0A9E0J5B9-F1
#
_entry.id   AF-A0A9E0J5B9-F1
#
_cell.length_a   1.000
_cell.length_b   1.000
_cell.length_c   1.000
_cell.angle_alpha   90.00
_cell.angle_beta   90.00
_cell.angle_gamma   90.00
#
_symmetry.space_group_name_H-M   'P 1'
#
loop_
_entity.id
_entity.type
_entity.pdbx_description
1 polymer ?
#
loop_
_entity_poly.entity_id
_entity_poly.type
_entity_poly.pdbx_seq_one_letter_code
_entity_poly.pdbx_strand_id
1 'polypeptide(L)'
;MKIFKLLSADQPDNPLTRAIREGYPSLSVAAAFSLVSNLLYMALPLYTFQIYGRVMSSGSIPTLLVLTFGVLFTFAVSGVIDHYRSKVLVTYGTVMDQRVSGHVFSALFDGVTRGNPGLRSQAMRDLDAFRQMLTGPTFGVVFDLPWMPVFLVVLWVIDPLVGVVTLLGAVVLIAITLMQDRATRPAMGEANDAALRSYAFTDAALRNGEVVRAMGMVETLGGRWAG
;
A
#
# COMPACT_ATOMS: atom_id res chain seq x y z
N MET A 1 -16.18 -10.95 2.06
CA MET A 1 -16.85 -9.62 2.10
C MET A 1 -18.02 -9.52 3.11
N LYS A 2 -18.10 -10.36 4.16
CA LYS A 2 -19.05 -10.21 5.29
C LYS A 2 -18.39 -9.69 6.57
N ILE A 3 -17.07 -9.78 6.67
CA ILE A 3 -16.26 -9.31 7.82
C ILE A 3 -16.34 -7.78 7.96
N PHE A 4 -16.34 -7.05 6.84
CA PHE A 4 -16.45 -5.59 6.83
C PHE A 4 -17.84 -5.08 7.30
N LYS A 5 -18.88 -5.91 7.16
CA LYS A 5 -20.25 -5.56 7.56
C LYS A 5 -20.51 -5.76 9.07
N LEU A 6 -19.76 -6.67 9.70
CA LEU A 6 -19.75 -6.83 11.16
C LEU A 6 -18.97 -5.72 11.88
N LEU A 7 -18.10 -5.01 11.15
CA LEU A 7 -17.31 -3.89 11.65
C LEU A 7 -18.03 -2.53 11.55
N SER A 8 -19.18 -2.48 10.86
CA SER A 8 -19.93 -1.26 10.51
C SER A 8 -21.32 -1.16 11.15
N ALA A 9 -21.70 -2.10 12.01
CA ALA A 9 -22.92 -2.02 12.78
C ALA A 9 -22.67 -1.25 14.09
N ASP A 10 -22.89 0.07 14.04
CA ASP A 10 -23.46 0.89 15.11
C ASP A 10 -23.08 0.51 16.56
N GLN A 11 -21.79 0.64 16.91
CA GLN A 11 -21.32 0.65 18.30
C GLN A 11 -20.70 2.01 18.64
N PRO A 12 -21.13 2.70 19.73
CA PRO A 12 -20.73 4.08 20.05
C PRO A 12 -19.24 4.28 20.37
N ASP A 13 -18.46 3.21 20.50
CA ASP A 13 -17.02 3.25 20.78
C ASP A 13 -16.29 2.22 19.92
N ASN A 14 -16.17 2.50 18.62
CA ASN A 14 -15.43 1.64 17.70
C ASN A 14 -13.90 1.83 17.94
N PRO A 15 -13.18 0.80 18.46
CA PRO A 15 -11.77 0.92 18.82
C PRO A 15 -10.86 1.25 17.62
N LEU A 16 -11.30 0.88 16.40
CA LEU A 16 -10.63 1.26 15.16
C LEU A 16 -10.73 2.77 14.90
N THR A 17 -11.88 3.36 15.17
CA THR A 17 -12.09 4.81 15.01
C THR A 17 -11.29 5.59 16.03
N ARG A 18 -11.14 5.11 17.28
CA ARG A 18 -10.22 5.73 18.27
C ARG A 18 -8.76 5.59 17.87
N ALA A 19 -8.34 4.41 17.43
CA ALA A 19 -6.95 4.18 16.99
C ALA A 19 -6.57 5.04 15.77
N ILE A 20 -7.51 5.21 14.82
CA ILE A 20 -7.34 6.14 13.69
C ILE A 20 -7.34 7.59 14.18
N ARG A 21 -8.24 7.95 15.12
CA ARG A 21 -8.38 9.33 15.66
C ARG A 21 -7.14 9.82 16.41
N GLU A 22 -6.47 8.95 17.16
CA GLU A 22 -5.22 9.26 17.86
C GLU A 22 -4.00 9.32 16.93
N GLY A 23 -4.10 8.72 15.73
CA GLY A 23 -3.04 8.72 14.73
C GLY A 23 -3.04 9.90 13.75
N TYR A 24 -4.10 10.72 13.73
CA TYR A 24 -4.20 11.92 12.88
C TYR A 24 -3.01 12.90 12.97
N PRO A 25 -2.39 13.17 14.14
CA PRO A 25 -1.25 14.10 14.17
C PRO A 25 -0.01 13.54 13.46
N SER A 26 0.24 12.23 13.50
CA SER A 26 1.33 11.60 12.74
C SER A 26 0.99 11.53 11.24
N LEU A 27 -0.28 11.28 10.92
CA LEU A 27 -0.79 11.25 9.55
C LEU A 27 -0.72 12.65 8.89
N SER A 28 -1.04 13.71 9.63
CA SER A 28 -1.00 15.08 9.13
C SER A 28 0.42 15.57 8.88
N VAL A 29 1.39 15.17 9.72
CA VAL A 29 2.81 15.41 9.49
C VAL A 29 3.29 14.69 8.23
N ALA A 30 2.90 13.42 8.03
CA ALA A 30 3.21 12.68 6.81
C ALA A 30 2.58 13.32 5.56
N ALA A 31 1.35 13.83 5.67
CA ALA A 31 0.66 14.57 4.61
C ALA A 31 1.35 15.90 4.29
N ALA A 32 1.82 16.64 5.30
CA ALA A 32 2.59 17.87 5.11
C ALA A 32 3.95 17.61 4.44
N PHE A 33 4.65 16.54 4.83
CA PHE A 33 5.88 16.13 4.13
C PHE A 33 5.61 15.73 2.68
N SER A 34 4.54 14.97 2.42
CA SER A 34 4.10 14.63 1.08
C SER A 34 3.77 15.88 0.26
N LEU A 35 3.10 16.89 0.84
CA LEU A 35 2.85 18.16 0.17
C LEU A 35 4.15 18.80 -0.31
N VAL A 36 5.12 18.94 0.59
CA VAL A 36 6.39 19.61 0.28
C VAL A 36 7.19 18.83 -0.75
N SER A 37 7.30 17.49 -0.61
CA SER A 37 8.03 16.68 -1.59
C SER A 37 7.35 16.67 -2.96
N ASN A 38 6.02 16.58 -3.02
CA ASN A 38 5.28 16.70 -4.28
C ASN A 38 5.47 18.06 -4.94
N LEU A 39 5.47 19.17 -4.17
CA LEU A 39 5.77 20.48 -4.75
C LEU A 39 7.20 20.57 -5.29
N LEU A 40 8.18 19.98 -4.59
CA LEU A 40 9.59 19.93 -5.00
C LEU A 40 9.77 19.09 -6.27
N TYR A 41 9.01 18.00 -6.46
CA TYR A 41 9.03 17.21 -7.69
C TYR A 41 8.62 18.00 -8.92
N MET A 42 7.81 19.05 -8.76
CA MET A 42 7.43 19.97 -9.83
C MET A 42 8.61 20.79 -10.38
N ALA A 43 9.75 20.81 -9.67
CA ALA A 43 10.97 21.46 -10.16
C ALA A 43 11.46 20.87 -11.49
N LEU A 44 11.25 19.58 -11.76
CA LEU A 44 11.70 18.94 -12.99
C LEU A 44 10.93 19.41 -14.24
N PRO A 45 9.58 19.35 -14.28
CA PRO A 45 8.82 19.94 -15.37
C PRO A 45 9.15 21.43 -15.60
N LEU A 46 9.28 22.20 -14.51
CA LEU A 46 9.65 23.62 -14.59
C LEU A 46 11.06 23.82 -15.16
N TYR A 47 12.02 22.99 -14.78
CA TYR A 47 13.38 23.02 -15.31
C TYR A 47 13.41 22.79 -16.81
N THR A 48 12.72 21.73 -17.27
CA THR A 48 12.62 21.41 -18.70
C THR A 48 11.96 22.55 -19.47
N PHE A 49 10.89 23.16 -18.92
CA PHE A 49 10.24 24.32 -19.53
C PHE A 49 11.19 25.52 -19.65
N GLN A 50 11.97 25.84 -18.61
CA GLN A 50 12.93 26.94 -18.65
C GLN A 50 14.10 26.69 -19.60
N ILE A 51 14.57 25.44 -19.73
CA ILE A 51 15.61 25.09 -20.70
C ILE A 51 15.12 25.36 -22.11
N TYR A 52 13.95 24.85 -22.46
CA TYR A 52 13.41 25.01 -23.82
C TYR A 52 13.09 26.46 -24.13
N GLY A 53 12.40 27.17 -23.22
CA GLY A 53 11.99 28.55 -23.47
C GLY A 53 13.14 29.56 -23.44
N ARG A 54 14.12 29.38 -22.54
CA ARG A 54 15.12 30.42 -22.24
C ARG A 54 16.54 30.01 -22.60
N VAL A 55 16.97 28.81 -22.25
CA VAL A 55 18.37 28.40 -22.45
C VAL A 55 18.63 28.09 -23.93
N MET A 56 17.72 27.37 -24.58
CA MET A 56 17.84 27.05 -26.01
C MET A 56 17.79 28.31 -26.88
N SER A 57 16.95 29.28 -26.50
CA SER A 57 16.79 30.53 -27.24
C SER A 57 17.88 31.56 -26.95
N SER A 58 18.44 31.63 -25.73
CA SER A 58 19.45 32.64 -25.35
C SER A 58 20.89 32.15 -25.39
N GLY A 59 21.13 30.82 -25.41
CA GLY A 59 22.47 30.23 -25.37
C GLY A 59 23.26 30.50 -24.07
N SER A 60 22.62 31.03 -23.02
CA SER A 60 23.29 31.42 -21.78
C SER A 60 23.64 30.19 -20.91
N ILE A 61 24.91 29.77 -20.96
CA ILE A 61 25.49 28.74 -20.08
C ILE A 61 25.34 29.10 -18.58
N PRO A 62 25.54 30.36 -18.13
CA PRO A 62 25.37 30.72 -16.72
C PRO A 62 23.97 30.42 -16.18
N THR A 63 22.92 30.67 -16.97
CA THR A 63 21.53 30.41 -16.56
C THR A 63 21.26 28.91 -16.45
N LEU A 64 21.81 28.10 -17.37
CA LEU A 64 21.72 26.65 -17.31
C LEU A 64 22.32 26.13 -15.99
N LEU A 65 23.53 26.56 -15.62
CA LEU A 65 24.20 26.10 -14.41
C LEU A 65 23.38 26.41 -13.15
N VAL A 66 22.85 27.63 -13.01
CA VAL A 66 22.01 28.01 -11.86
C VAL A 66 20.77 27.13 -11.77
N LEU A 67 20.10 26.90 -12.89
CA LEU A 67 18.91 26.04 -12.93
C LEU A 67 19.24 24.59 -12.59
N THR A 68 20.31 24.02 -13.14
CA THR A 68 20.75 22.65 -12.87
C THR A 68 21.10 22.46 -11.39
N PHE A 69 21.89 23.37 -10.81
CA PHE A 69 22.23 23.31 -9.38
C PHE A 69 20.98 23.48 -8.50
N GLY A 70 20.06 24.36 -8.88
CA GLY A 70 18.79 24.55 -8.16
C GLY A 70 17.92 23.29 -8.13
N VAL A 71 17.80 22.59 -9.27
CA VAL A 71 17.05 21.32 -9.35
C VAL A 71 17.76 20.22 -8.58
N LEU A 72 19.09 20.11 -8.70
CA LEU A 72 19.86 19.12 -7.96
C LEU A 72 19.71 19.31 -6.44
N PHE A 73 19.78 20.56 -5.98
CA PHE A 73 19.52 20.91 -4.58
C PHE A 73 18.09 20.57 -4.15
N THR A 74 17.10 20.92 -4.98
CA THR A 74 15.68 20.60 -4.75
C THR A 74 15.47 19.09 -4.60
N PHE A 75 16.09 18.28 -5.47
CA PHE A 75 16.01 16.82 -5.41
C PHE A 75 16.75 16.24 -4.20
N ALA A 76 17.89 16.81 -3.81
CA ALA A 76 18.58 16.42 -2.58
C ALA A 76 17.68 16.66 -1.35
N VAL A 77 17.04 17.84 -1.26
CA VAL A 77 16.10 18.16 -0.18
C VAL A 77 14.87 17.25 -0.22
N SER A 78 14.30 17.01 -1.39
CA SER A 78 13.15 16.09 -1.55
C SER A 78 13.49 14.68 -1.09
N GLY A 79 14.68 14.17 -1.44
CA GLY A 79 15.15 12.86 -1.00
C GLY A 79 15.30 12.75 0.52
N VAL A 80 15.79 13.80 1.17
CA VAL A 80 15.85 13.86 2.64
C VAL A 80 14.46 13.86 3.26
N ILE A 81 13.54 14.67 2.72
CA ILE A 81 12.14 14.74 3.19
C ILE A 81 11.46 13.38 3.05
N ASP A 82 11.60 12.72 1.89
CA ASP A 82 11.00 11.42 1.65
C ASP A 82 11.56 10.31 2.55
N HIS A 83 12.84 10.39 2.89
CA HIS A 83 13.45 9.49 3.86
C HIS A 83 12.85 9.66 5.27
N TYR A 84 12.70 10.90 5.73
CA TYR A 84 12.05 11.17 7.01
C TYR A 84 10.57 10.78 7.01
N ARG A 85 9.84 11.09 5.93
CA ARG A 85 8.44 10.69 5.72
C ARG A 85 8.30 9.17 5.82
N SER A 86 9.15 8.42 5.14
CA SER A 86 9.16 6.95 5.18
C SER A 86 9.37 6.42 6.61
N LYS A 87 10.34 6.97 7.35
CA LYS A 87 10.57 6.60 8.76
C LYS A 87 9.37 6.88 9.67
N VAL A 88 8.72 8.04 9.49
CA VAL A 88 7.52 8.41 10.27
C VAL A 88 6.39 7.43 9.98
N LEU A 89 6.15 7.07 8.72
CA LEU A 89 5.10 6.12 8.33
C LEU A 89 5.36 4.70 8.85
N VAL A 90 6.60 4.21 8.77
CA VAL A 90 6.97 2.89 9.32
C VAL A 90 6.79 2.86 10.85
N THR A 91 7.24 3.91 11.54
CA THR A 91 7.10 4.01 13.01
C THR A 91 5.63 4.11 13.42
N TYR A 92 4.82 4.85 12.66
CA TYR A 92 3.38 4.91 12.88
C TYR A 92 2.72 3.54 12.67
N GLY A 93 3.10 2.83 11.60
CA GLY A 93 2.61 1.49 11.29
C GLY A 93 2.90 0.48 12.41
N THR A 94 4.10 0.51 13.00
CA THR A 94 4.47 -0.40 14.11
C THR A 94 3.74 -0.07 15.41
N VAL A 95 3.56 1.21 15.75
CA VAL A 95 2.78 1.64 16.93
C VAL A 95 1.30 1.25 16.77
N MET A 96 0.74 1.47 15.58
CA MET A 96 -0.64 1.07 15.27
C MET A 96 -0.79 -0.45 15.36
N ASP A 97 0.16 -1.21 14.82
CA ASP A 97 0.16 -2.66 14.90
C ASP A 97 0.15 -3.15 16.35
N GLN A 98 1.04 -2.66 17.21
CA GLN A 98 1.12 -3.07 18.62
C GLN A 98 -0.21 -2.83 19.37
N ARG A 99 -0.92 -1.73 19.08
CA ARG A 99 -2.21 -1.40 19.71
C ARG A 99 -3.37 -2.25 19.22
N VAL A 100 -3.39 -2.56 17.92
CA VAL A 100 -4.45 -3.34 17.28
C VAL A 100 -4.27 -4.84 17.54
N SER A 101 -3.02 -5.31 17.62
CA SER A 101 -2.65 -6.71 17.84
C SER A 101 -3.32 -7.35 19.06
N GLY A 102 -3.35 -6.64 20.20
CA GLY A 102 -3.95 -7.16 21.43
C GLY A 102 -5.47 -7.35 21.33
N HIS A 103 -6.15 -6.41 20.68
CA HIS A 103 -7.61 -6.45 20.49
C HIS A 103 -8.03 -7.46 19.41
N VAL A 104 -7.24 -7.57 18.34
CA VAL A 104 -7.48 -8.59 17.32
C VAL A 104 -7.20 -9.98 17.90
N PHE A 105 -6.16 -10.15 18.71
CA PHE A 105 -5.88 -11.41 19.38
C PHE A 105 -7.03 -11.86 20.28
N SER A 106 -7.60 -10.96 21.10
CA SER A 106 -8.75 -11.29 21.95
C SER A 106 -10.03 -11.59 21.14
N ALA A 107 -10.31 -10.81 20.09
CA ALA A 107 -11.45 -11.06 19.19
C ALA A 107 -11.32 -12.38 18.41
N LEU A 108 -10.10 -12.72 17.98
CA LEU A 108 -9.79 -14.02 17.37
C LEU A 108 -9.94 -15.16 18.37
N PHE A 109 -9.50 -14.96 19.62
CA PHE A 109 -9.64 -15.97 20.66
C PHE A 109 -11.11 -16.26 20.95
N ASP A 110 -11.93 -15.22 21.17
CA ASP A 110 -13.38 -15.32 21.40
C ASP A 110 -14.15 -15.88 20.20
N GLY A 111 -13.72 -15.53 18.98
CA GLY A 111 -14.31 -16.02 17.75
C GLY A 111 -14.08 -17.52 17.54
N VAL A 112 -12.97 -18.07 18.04
CA VAL A 112 -12.68 -19.50 17.89
C VAL A 112 -13.28 -20.34 19.01
N THR A 113 -13.49 -19.78 20.20
CA THR A 113 -14.34 -20.43 21.22
C THR A 113 -15.80 -20.54 20.75
N ARG A 114 -16.23 -19.70 19.80
CA ARG A 114 -17.61 -19.67 19.26
C ARG A 114 -17.76 -20.23 17.83
N GLY A 115 -16.69 -20.65 17.15
CA GLY A 115 -16.73 -20.92 15.70
C GLY A 115 -15.69 -21.91 15.13
N ASN A 116 -15.95 -22.33 13.89
CA ASN A 116 -15.24 -23.38 13.13
C ASN A 116 -13.70 -23.16 13.03
N PRO A 117 -12.85 -24.15 13.35
CA PRO A 117 -11.37 -24.02 13.35
C PRO A 117 -10.74 -23.44 12.07
N GLY A 118 -11.37 -23.61 10.90
CA GLY A 118 -10.90 -23.07 9.63
C GLY A 118 -10.89 -21.53 9.55
N LEU A 119 -11.73 -20.84 10.33
CA LEU A 119 -11.72 -19.37 10.41
C LEU A 119 -10.48 -18.82 11.15
N ARG A 120 -9.84 -19.63 12.01
CA ARG A 120 -8.71 -19.20 12.86
C ARG A 120 -7.47 -18.85 12.03
N SER A 121 -7.06 -19.74 11.12
CA SER A 121 -5.86 -19.55 10.30
C SER A 121 -6.05 -18.45 9.25
N GLN A 122 -7.29 -18.30 8.75
CA GLN A 122 -7.60 -17.25 7.79
C GLN A 122 -7.52 -15.87 8.42
N ALA A 123 -8.08 -15.70 9.61
CA ALA A 123 -8.12 -14.39 10.24
C ALA A 123 -6.75 -13.94 10.77
N MET A 124 -5.84 -14.86 11.12
CA MET A 124 -4.42 -14.55 11.37
C MET A 124 -3.70 -14.06 10.10
N ARG A 125 -3.93 -14.72 8.95
CA ARG A 125 -3.35 -14.28 7.67
C ARG A 125 -3.88 -12.92 7.21
N ASP A 126 -5.18 -12.70 7.35
CA ASP A 126 -5.80 -11.41 7.01
C ASP A 126 -5.23 -10.28 7.88
N LEU A 127 -4.94 -10.56 9.16
CA LEU A 127 -4.26 -9.62 10.05
C LEU A 127 -2.83 -9.34 9.57
N ASP A 128 -2.05 -10.36 9.21
CA ASP A 128 -0.70 -10.17 8.71
C ASP A 128 -0.68 -9.41 7.38
N ALA A 129 -1.64 -9.66 6.49
CA ALA A 129 -1.83 -8.88 5.27
C ALA A 129 -2.17 -7.42 5.57
N PHE A 130 -3.05 -7.16 6.54
CA PHE A 130 -3.41 -5.81 6.97
C PHE A 130 -2.21 -5.07 7.59
N ARG A 131 -1.43 -5.75 8.43
CA ARG A 131 -0.18 -5.24 9.00
C ARG A 131 0.84 -4.89 7.91
N GLN A 132 1.03 -5.78 6.94
CA GLN A 132 1.90 -5.54 5.80
C GLN A 132 1.42 -4.36 4.95
N MET A 133 0.10 -4.15 4.83
CA MET A 133 -0.44 -2.99 4.13
C MET A 133 -0.16 -1.67 4.89
N LEU A 134 -0.29 -1.66 6.23
CA LEU A 134 -0.06 -0.49 7.06
C LEU A 134 1.42 -0.13 7.23
N THR A 135 2.28 -1.14 7.37
CA THR A 135 3.73 -0.97 7.54
C THR A 135 4.46 -0.91 6.20
N GLY A 136 3.79 -1.28 5.11
CA GLY A 136 4.37 -1.39 3.79
C GLY A 136 4.49 -0.03 3.07
N PRO A 137 5.32 0.01 2.02
CA PRO A 137 5.56 1.22 1.23
C PRO A 137 4.29 1.73 0.52
N THR A 138 3.29 0.86 0.31
CA THR A 138 2.01 1.20 -0.33
C THR A 138 1.20 2.23 0.46
N PHE A 139 1.37 2.29 1.79
CA PHE A 139 0.67 3.28 2.61
C PHE A 139 1.08 4.71 2.25
N GLY A 140 2.33 4.93 1.82
CA GLY A 140 2.83 6.23 1.37
C GLY A 140 2.14 6.75 0.11
N VAL A 141 1.75 5.86 -0.81
CA VAL A 141 1.12 6.21 -2.09
C VAL A 141 -0.24 6.90 -1.89
N VAL A 142 -0.96 6.55 -0.82
CA VAL A 142 -2.24 7.17 -0.46
C VAL A 142 -2.09 8.66 -0.18
N PHE A 143 -0.92 9.10 0.30
CA PHE A 143 -0.64 10.51 0.57
C PHE A 143 -0.30 11.29 -0.70
N ASP A 144 0.25 10.63 -1.72
CA ASP A 144 0.64 11.26 -2.99
C ASP A 144 -0.56 11.35 -3.96
N LEU A 145 -1.55 10.46 -3.83
CA LEU A 145 -2.72 10.38 -4.71
C LEU A 145 -3.56 11.67 -4.78
N PRO A 146 -3.83 12.40 -3.68
CA PRO A 146 -4.54 13.69 -3.72
C PRO A 146 -3.79 14.81 -4.46
N TRP A 147 -2.47 14.69 -4.64
CA TRP A 147 -1.66 15.71 -5.33
C TRP A 147 -1.66 15.55 -6.84
N MET A 148 -2.06 14.38 -7.36
CA MET A 148 -2.12 14.10 -8.80
C MET A 148 -2.94 15.14 -9.59
N PRO A 149 -4.14 15.58 -9.17
CA PRO A 149 -4.87 16.65 -9.85
C PRO A 149 -4.14 18.00 -9.84
N VAL A 150 -3.43 18.32 -8.75
CA VAL A 150 -2.65 19.57 -8.64
C VAL A 150 -1.53 19.57 -9.68
N PHE A 151 -0.81 18.45 -9.82
CA PHE A 151 0.19 18.29 -10.89
C PHE A 151 -0.40 18.47 -12.28
N LEU A 152 -1.56 17.86 -12.56
CA LEU A 152 -2.23 18.00 -13.85
C LEU A 152 -2.63 19.46 -14.15
N VAL A 153 -3.18 20.17 -13.16
CA VAL A 153 -3.54 21.59 -13.29
C VAL A 153 -2.30 22.43 -13.59
N VAL A 154 -1.21 22.22 -12.86
CA VAL A 154 0.02 23.00 -13.10
C VAL A 154 0.61 22.71 -14.48
N LEU A 155 0.66 21.44 -14.91
CA LEU A 155 1.12 21.08 -16.25
C LEU A 155 0.26 21.72 -17.34
N TRP A 156 -1.06 21.76 -17.15
CA TRP A 156 -1.96 22.43 -18.09
C TRP A 156 -1.69 23.95 -18.16
N VAL A 157 -1.42 24.59 -17.02
CA VAL A 157 -1.08 26.03 -16.98
C VAL A 157 0.26 26.30 -17.68
N ILE A 158 1.24 25.40 -17.58
CA ILE A 158 2.54 25.54 -18.26
C ILE A 158 2.39 25.40 -19.78
N ASP A 159 1.79 24.29 -20.23
CA ASP A 159 1.56 24.01 -21.64
C ASP A 159 0.30 23.13 -21.81
N PRO A 160 -0.76 23.65 -22.45
CA PRO A 160 -2.01 22.91 -22.63
C PRO A 160 -1.87 21.60 -23.41
N LEU A 161 -0.94 21.49 -24.37
CA LEU A 161 -0.70 20.25 -25.12
C LEU A 161 -0.10 19.18 -24.21
N VAL A 162 0.90 19.54 -23.41
CA VAL A 162 1.48 18.63 -22.40
C VAL A 162 0.42 18.20 -21.39
N GLY A 163 -0.46 19.11 -20.96
CA GLY A 163 -1.58 18.79 -20.08
C GLY A 163 -2.53 17.75 -20.68
N VAL A 164 -2.94 17.92 -21.94
CA VAL A 164 -3.83 16.96 -22.64
C VAL A 164 -3.18 15.59 -22.80
N VAL A 165 -1.91 15.54 -23.22
CA VAL A 165 -1.16 14.27 -23.37
C VAL A 165 -1.05 13.56 -22.02
N THR A 166 -0.75 14.30 -20.95
CA THR A 166 -0.64 13.74 -19.60
C THR A 166 -1.98 13.21 -19.10
N LEU A 167 -3.08 13.93 -19.35
CA LEU A 167 -4.43 13.51 -18.98
C LEU A 167 -4.83 12.22 -19.71
N LEU A 168 -4.60 12.13 -21.02
CA LEU A 168 -4.85 10.93 -21.80
C LEU A 168 -4.02 9.74 -21.29
N GLY A 169 -2.73 9.95 -21.02
CA GLY A 169 -1.85 8.94 -20.43
C GLY A 169 -2.36 8.45 -19.08
N ALA A 170 -2.80 9.35 -18.20
CA ALA A 170 -3.39 9.01 -16.91
C ALA A 170 -4.67 8.16 -17.07
N VAL A 171 -5.56 8.53 -17.98
CA VAL A 171 -6.79 7.77 -18.27
C VAL A 171 -6.46 6.36 -18.79
N VAL A 172 -5.49 6.24 -19.71
CA VAL A 172 -5.04 4.93 -20.22
C VAL A 172 -4.45 4.07 -19.12
N LEU A 173 -3.59 4.63 -18.26
CA LEU A 173 -3.02 3.90 -17.13
C LEU A 173 -4.11 3.41 -16.17
N ILE A 174 -5.08 4.26 -15.83
CA ILE A 174 -6.23 3.86 -14.99
C ILE A 174 -7.00 2.71 -15.66
N ALA A 175 -7.27 2.80 -16.97
CA ALA A 175 -7.95 1.74 -17.70
C ALA A 175 -7.18 0.41 -17.63
N ILE A 176 -5.87 0.44 -17.87
CA ILE A 176 -4.99 -0.74 -17.76
C ILE A 176 -5.02 -1.29 -16.33
N THR A 177 -4.91 -0.44 -15.31
CA THR A 177 -4.97 -0.87 -13.90
C THR A 177 -6.32 -1.54 -13.57
N LEU A 178 -7.44 -0.98 -14.05
CA LEU A 178 -8.76 -1.58 -13.84
C LEU A 178 -8.92 -2.91 -14.59
N MET A 179 -8.33 -3.03 -15.79
CA MET A 179 -8.30 -4.29 -16.53
C MET A 179 -7.44 -5.32 -15.80
N GLN A 180 -6.28 -4.92 -15.28
CA GLN A 180 -5.38 -5.78 -14.52
C GLN A 180 -6.01 -6.26 -13.21
N ASP A 181 -6.67 -5.37 -12.45
CA ASP A 181 -7.40 -5.76 -11.24
C ASP A 181 -8.52 -6.76 -11.57
N ARG A 182 -9.32 -6.51 -12.61
CA ARG A 182 -10.39 -7.43 -13.03
C ARG A 182 -9.86 -8.77 -13.52
N ALA A 183 -8.77 -8.79 -14.28
CA ALA A 183 -8.17 -10.02 -14.80
C ALA A 183 -7.49 -10.84 -13.70
N THR A 184 -6.87 -10.17 -12.72
CA THR A 184 -6.07 -10.82 -11.67
C THR A 184 -6.92 -11.26 -10.48
N ARG A 185 -8.02 -10.55 -10.16
CA ARG A 185 -8.93 -10.89 -9.06
C ARG A 185 -9.41 -12.35 -9.03
N PRO A 186 -9.95 -12.94 -10.12
CA PRO A 186 -10.44 -14.32 -10.07
C PRO A 186 -9.29 -15.31 -9.84
N ALA A 187 -8.16 -15.13 -10.54
CA ALA A 187 -6.98 -15.97 -10.37
C ALA A 187 -6.41 -15.88 -8.94
N MET A 188 -6.38 -14.69 -8.34
CA MET A 188 -5.99 -14.50 -6.94
C MET A 188 -6.99 -15.12 -5.96
N GLY A 189 -8.29 -15.08 -6.26
CA GLY A 189 -9.32 -15.74 -5.46
C GLY A 189 -9.15 -17.26 -5.47
N GLU A 190 -9.00 -17.85 -6.66
CA GLU A 190 -8.77 -19.29 -6.82
C GLU A 190 -7.44 -19.74 -6.18
N ALA A 191 -6.38 -18.94 -6.32
CA ALA A 191 -5.10 -19.21 -5.67
C ALA A 191 -5.22 -19.18 -4.13
N ASN A 192 -5.97 -18.22 -3.58
CA ASN A 192 -6.22 -18.13 -2.15
C ASN A 192 -7.06 -19.32 -1.66
N ASP A 193 -8.10 -19.72 -2.39
CA ASP A 193 -8.94 -20.88 -2.06
C ASP A 193 -8.17 -22.21 -2.17
N ALA A 194 -7.27 -22.34 -3.15
CA ALA A 194 -6.36 -23.49 -3.26
C ALA A 194 -5.37 -23.52 -2.08
N ALA A 195 -4.79 -22.38 -1.71
CA ALA A 195 -3.91 -22.27 -0.55
C ALA A 195 -4.65 -22.65 0.75
N LEU A 196 -5.90 -22.18 0.93
CA LEU A 196 -6.74 -22.53 2.07
C LEU A 196 -6.97 -24.04 2.19
N ARG A 197 -7.28 -24.71 1.07
CA ARG A 197 -7.47 -26.16 1.02
C ARG A 197 -6.20 -26.91 1.37
N SER A 198 -5.05 -26.48 0.84
CA SER A 198 -3.74 -27.08 1.18
C SER A 198 -3.44 -26.97 2.67
N TYR A 199 -3.63 -25.79 3.28
CA TYR A 199 -3.40 -25.61 4.72
C TYR A 199 -4.33 -26.45 5.58
N ALA A 200 -5.62 -26.53 5.24
CA ALA A 200 -6.57 -27.36 5.98
C ALA A 200 -6.22 -28.86 5.90
N PHE A 201 -5.74 -29.32 4.75
CA PHE A 201 -5.27 -30.70 4.56
C PHE A 201 -4.02 -30.99 5.40
N THR A 202 -3.00 -30.11 5.37
CA THR A 202 -1.79 -30.27 6.18
C THR A 202 -2.11 -30.28 7.67
N ASP A 203 -2.96 -29.38 8.14
CA ASP A 203 -3.34 -29.31 9.55
C ASP A 203 -4.11 -30.56 10.01
N ALA A 204 -5.00 -31.11 9.18
CA ALA A 204 -5.69 -32.38 9.47
C ALA A 204 -4.75 -33.59 9.50
N ALA A 205 -3.76 -33.62 8.60
CA ALA A 205 -2.74 -34.66 8.55
C ALA A 205 -1.80 -34.60 9.77
N LEU A 206 -1.42 -33.40 10.21
CA LEU A 206 -0.54 -33.18 11.37
C LEU A 206 -1.24 -33.52 12.70
N ARG A 207 -2.52 -33.20 12.86
CA ARG A 207 -3.29 -33.58 14.06
C ARG A 207 -3.32 -35.09 14.31
N ASN A 208 -3.20 -35.91 13.26
CA ASN A 208 -3.15 -37.36 13.34
C ASN A 208 -1.78 -37.92 12.94
N GLY A 209 -0.71 -37.11 13.07
CA GLY A 209 0.63 -37.42 12.57
C GLY A 209 1.21 -38.73 13.11
N GLU A 210 0.87 -39.11 14.33
CA GLU A 210 1.29 -40.38 14.95
C GLU A 210 0.66 -41.58 14.24
N VAL A 211 -0.62 -41.50 13.90
CA VAL A 211 -1.36 -42.55 13.16
C VAL A 211 -0.90 -42.61 11.71
N VAL A 212 -0.71 -41.46 11.07
CA VAL A 212 -0.20 -41.35 9.70
C VAL A 212 1.19 -41.98 9.58
N ARG A 213 2.05 -41.76 10.58
CA ARG A 213 3.39 -42.34 10.63
C ARG A 213 3.36 -43.83 10.96
N ALA A 214 2.50 -44.26 11.89
CA ALA A 214 2.33 -45.67 12.26
C ALA A 214 1.77 -46.53 11.10
N MET A 215 0.92 -45.94 10.25
CA MET A 215 0.32 -46.60 9.08
C MET A 215 1.20 -46.50 7.81
N GLY A 216 2.38 -45.87 7.88
CA GLY A 216 3.27 -45.69 6.73
C GLY A 216 2.71 -44.78 5.63
N MET A 217 1.70 -43.96 5.92
CA MET A 217 0.95 -43.17 4.92
C MET A 217 1.62 -41.84 4.54
N VAL A 218 2.86 -41.61 4.97
CA VAL A 218 3.56 -40.33 4.76
C VAL A 218 3.85 -40.08 3.28
N GLU A 219 4.30 -41.09 2.53
CA GLU A 219 4.57 -40.95 1.08
C GLU A 219 3.29 -40.77 0.26
N THR A 220 2.21 -41.47 0.62
CA THR A 220 0.92 -41.37 -0.09
C THR A 220 0.23 -40.03 0.16
N LEU A 221 0.32 -39.48 1.37
CA LEU A 221 -0.15 -38.12 1.68
C LEU A 221 0.76 -37.04 1.06
N GLY A 222 2.08 -37.27 1.00
CA GLY A 222 3.03 -36.39 0.32
C GLY A 222 2.78 -36.27 -1.17
N GLY A 223 2.49 -37.38 -1.86
CA GLY A 223 2.10 -37.38 -3.27
C GLY A 223 0.78 -36.67 -3.54
N ARG A 224 -0.17 -36.73 -2.59
CA ARG A 224 -1.45 -36.00 -2.66
C ARG A 224 -1.35 -34.51 -2.35
N TRP A 225 -0.29 -34.09 -1.67
CA TRP A 225 -0.01 -32.69 -1.36
C TRP A 225 0.73 -31.97 -2.50
N ALA A 226 1.46 -32.71 -3.35
CA ALA A 226 2.24 -32.16 -4.45
C ALA A 226 1.42 -31.86 -5.73
N GLY A 227 0.16 -32.29 -5.80
CA GLY A 227 -0.75 -32.07 -6.94
C GLY A 227 -1.94 -31.20 -6.57
#